data_AF-A0A522Q6J9-F1
#
_entry.id   AF-A0A522Q6J9-F1
#
_cell.length_a   1.000
_cell.length_b   1.000
_cell.length_c   1.000
_cell.angle_alpha   90.00
_cell.angle_beta   90.00
_cell.angle_gamma   90.00
#
_symmetry.space_group_name_H-M   'P 1'
#
loop_
_entity.id
_entity.type
_entity.pdbx_description
1 polymer ?
#
loop_
_entity_poly.entity_id
_entity_poly.type
_entity_poly.pdbx_seq_one_letter_code
_entity_poly.pdbx_strand_id
1 'polypeptide(L)'
;MKITIGSRGSSLALWQANWVKDHLASAGHEVKINIIKTSGDRLQNAALAASGTKGLFIKEIEEALLAGQVDLAVHSMKDLPTGLPEGLGIAAVPQREDPRDALVSRGGLLLQDLPAGARIGTSSLRRQSQLLALRPDLEVVPMRGNVDTRLRKLERGDCEALVLAAAGLRRLGFASHITSWFREDEICPAVGQGALAIEIRTHNAAVEEVIAAFDHPATHRAIRAERAMLEALGGGCQLPIAAYAKNDSGRLHLTGVVADPAGTRVLRAMATGELENPEDLGRQVATELFGQGARELLSLPGMDPG
;
A
#
# COMPACT_ATOMS: atom_id res chain seq x y z
N MET A 1 -10.82 -28.87 -2.43
CA MET A 1 -11.80 -28.39 -1.43
C MET A 1 -12.61 -27.23 -1.99
N LYS A 2 -13.68 -26.82 -1.29
CA LYS A 2 -14.43 -25.59 -1.61
C LYS A 2 -13.83 -24.41 -0.85
N ILE A 3 -13.56 -23.30 -1.52
CA ILE A 3 -12.96 -22.10 -0.96
C ILE A 3 -13.79 -20.87 -1.35
N THR A 4 -14.11 -20.04 -0.36
CA THR A 4 -14.80 -18.76 -0.55
C THR A 4 -13.82 -17.62 -0.28
N ILE A 5 -13.51 -16.82 -1.30
CA ILE A 5 -12.65 -15.64 -1.17
C ILE A 5 -13.50 -14.40 -0.87
N GLY A 6 -13.23 -13.73 0.25
CA GLY A 6 -13.78 -12.41 0.54
C GLY A 6 -13.04 -11.32 -0.25
N SER A 7 -13.77 -10.44 -0.93
CA SER A 7 -13.17 -9.30 -1.64
C SER A 7 -14.11 -8.11 -1.72
N ARG A 8 -13.53 -6.92 -1.90
CA ARG A 8 -14.30 -5.71 -2.23
C ARG A 8 -14.77 -5.77 -3.69
N GLY A 9 -15.76 -4.94 -4.02
CA GLY A 9 -16.31 -4.83 -5.37
C GLY A 9 -15.54 -3.92 -6.34
N SER A 10 -14.41 -3.31 -5.93
CA SER A 10 -13.63 -2.46 -6.84
C SER A 10 -12.88 -3.29 -7.89
N SER A 11 -12.65 -2.74 -9.08
CA SER A 11 -11.98 -3.46 -10.17
C SER A 11 -10.62 -4.02 -9.77
N LEU A 12 -9.85 -3.28 -8.96
CA LEU A 12 -8.55 -3.76 -8.48
C LEU A 12 -8.69 -4.89 -7.47
N ALA A 13 -9.62 -4.78 -6.51
CA ALA A 13 -9.85 -5.84 -5.52
C ALA A 13 -10.37 -7.12 -6.17
N LEU A 14 -11.25 -7.00 -7.15
CA LEU A 14 -11.73 -8.13 -7.95
C LEU A 14 -10.61 -8.73 -8.81
N TRP A 15 -9.74 -7.92 -9.40
CA TRP A 15 -8.56 -8.44 -10.09
C TRP A 15 -7.69 -9.29 -9.15
N GLN A 16 -7.41 -8.78 -7.96
CA GLN A 16 -6.57 -9.46 -6.96
C GLN A 16 -7.20 -10.78 -6.49
N ALA A 17 -8.51 -10.77 -6.21
CA ALA A 17 -9.25 -11.97 -5.80
C ALA A 17 -9.37 -12.99 -6.94
N ASN A 18 -9.59 -12.56 -8.19
CA ASN A 18 -9.61 -13.47 -9.34
C ASN A 18 -8.22 -14.07 -9.60
N TRP A 19 -7.14 -13.30 -9.44
CA TRP A 19 -5.79 -13.85 -9.57
C TRP A 19 -5.55 -15.01 -8.59
N VAL A 20 -5.90 -14.86 -7.31
CA VAL A 20 -5.81 -15.97 -6.33
C VAL A 20 -6.76 -17.11 -6.66
N LYS A 21 -8.00 -16.79 -7.04
CA LYS A 21 -9.01 -17.77 -7.45
C LYS A 21 -8.52 -18.65 -8.59
N ASP A 22 -7.95 -18.06 -9.64
CA ASP A 22 -7.52 -18.76 -10.85
C ASP A 22 -6.35 -19.71 -10.56
N HIS A 23 -5.42 -19.31 -9.68
CA HIS A 23 -4.33 -20.17 -9.22
C HIS A 23 -4.86 -21.36 -8.40
N LEU A 24 -5.76 -21.11 -7.46
CA LEU A 24 -6.39 -22.18 -6.65
C LEU A 24 -7.25 -23.12 -7.51
N ALA A 25 -7.99 -22.58 -8.48
CA ALA A 25 -8.79 -23.37 -9.41
C ALA A 25 -7.91 -24.26 -10.30
N SER A 26 -6.78 -23.74 -10.76
CA SER A 26 -5.78 -24.50 -11.53
C SER A 26 -5.14 -25.62 -10.70
N ALA A 27 -5.08 -25.47 -9.37
CA ALA A 27 -4.67 -26.51 -8.43
C ALA A 27 -5.80 -27.52 -8.08
N GLY A 28 -6.97 -27.43 -8.74
CA GLY A 28 -8.08 -28.38 -8.58
C GLY A 28 -9.04 -28.06 -7.43
N HIS A 29 -9.04 -26.83 -6.92
CA HIS A 29 -10.00 -26.39 -5.90
C HIS A 29 -11.25 -25.76 -6.53
N GLU A 30 -12.40 -25.91 -5.87
CA GLU A 30 -13.63 -25.22 -6.25
C GLU A 30 -13.67 -23.88 -5.54
N VAL A 31 -13.52 -22.78 -6.27
CA VAL A 31 -13.34 -21.45 -5.67
C VAL A 31 -14.37 -20.45 -6.15
N LYS A 32 -15.00 -19.74 -5.21
CA LYS A 32 -15.92 -18.64 -5.48
C LYS A 32 -15.47 -17.36 -4.78
N ILE A 33 -15.87 -16.20 -5.32
CA ILE A 33 -15.65 -14.89 -4.71
C ILE A 33 -16.96 -14.42 -4.08
N ASN A 34 -16.90 -14.04 -2.81
CA ASN A 34 -17.97 -13.35 -2.10
C ASN A 34 -17.63 -11.85 -2.04
N ILE A 35 -18.42 -11.03 -2.74
CA ILE A 35 -18.22 -9.58 -2.78
C ILE A 35 -18.84 -8.96 -1.53
N ILE A 36 -18.01 -8.33 -0.69
CA ILE A 36 -18.41 -7.70 0.57
C ILE A 36 -18.40 -6.19 0.39
N LYS A 37 -19.55 -5.54 0.69
CA LYS A 37 -19.69 -4.09 0.62
C LYS A 37 -19.20 -3.44 1.91
N THR A 38 -18.05 -2.78 1.83
CA THR A 38 -17.43 -2.09 2.97
C THR A 38 -18.03 -0.71 3.21
N SER A 39 -17.94 -0.20 4.44
CA SER A 39 -18.35 1.16 4.78
C SER A 39 -17.57 2.21 3.99
N GLY A 40 -16.29 1.97 3.71
CA GLY A 40 -15.47 2.82 2.85
C GLY A 40 -15.99 2.93 1.41
N ASP A 41 -16.65 1.89 0.87
CA ASP A 41 -17.28 1.96 -0.45
C ASP A 41 -18.56 2.82 -0.43
N ARG A 42 -19.31 2.82 0.68
CA ARG A 42 -20.53 3.64 0.86
C ARG A 42 -20.20 5.12 1.08
N LEU A 43 -19.09 5.39 1.75
CA LEU A 43 -18.69 6.74 2.17
C LEU A 43 -17.89 7.52 1.12
N GLN A 44 -17.67 6.98 -0.09
CA GLN A 44 -17.03 7.72 -1.20
C GLN A 44 -17.75 9.04 -1.55
N ASN A 45 -19.00 9.23 -1.10
CA ASN A 45 -19.84 10.41 -1.33
C ASN A 45 -19.96 11.38 -0.14
N ALA A 46 -19.43 11.06 1.05
CA ALA A 46 -19.54 11.92 2.22
C ALA A 46 -18.16 12.49 2.63
N ALA A 47 -18.11 13.75 3.02
CA ALA A 47 -16.88 14.47 3.39
C ALA A 47 -16.19 13.83 4.61
N LEU A 48 -15.33 12.84 4.36
CA LEU A 48 -14.47 12.15 5.33
C LEU A 48 -13.28 13.03 5.76
N ALA A 49 -13.56 14.18 6.36
CA ALA A 49 -12.53 15.10 6.86
C ALA A 49 -12.23 14.92 8.36
N ALA A 50 -12.97 14.08 9.09
CA ALA A 50 -12.93 14.16 10.57
C ALA A 50 -13.06 12.84 11.34
N SER A 51 -12.97 11.66 10.72
CA SER A 51 -13.10 10.40 11.47
C SER A 51 -12.06 9.37 11.05
N GLY A 52 -11.29 8.89 12.03
CA GLY A 52 -10.20 7.94 11.88
C GLY A 52 -10.56 6.78 10.96
N THR A 53 -9.81 6.63 9.86
CA THR A 53 -10.12 5.71 8.77
C THR A 53 -9.48 4.33 8.94
N LYS A 54 -9.04 3.96 10.15
CA LYS A 54 -8.40 2.65 10.40
C LYS A 54 -9.41 1.55 10.03
N GLY A 55 -9.09 0.75 9.02
CA GLY A 55 -9.87 -0.43 8.64
C GLY A 55 -11.18 -0.17 7.86
N LEU A 56 -11.49 1.04 7.40
CA LEU A 56 -12.78 1.33 6.71
C LEU A 56 -13.07 0.47 5.46
N PHE A 57 -12.05 -0.12 4.85
CA PHE A 57 -12.16 -0.96 3.66
C PHE A 57 -11.91 -2.45 3.95
N ILE A 58 -11.68 -2.83 5.21
CA ILE A 58 -11.22 -4.17 5.58
C ILE A 58 -12.10 -4.77 6.68
N LYS A 59 -12.66 -3.95 7.58
CA LYS A 59 -13.43 -4.39 8.74
C LYS A 59 -14.55 -5.39 8.39
N GLU A 60 -15.38 -5.11 7.39
CA GLU A 60 -16.47 -6.04 7.04
C GLU A 60 -15.97 -7.35 6.43
N ILE A 61 -14.76 -7.37 5.88
CA ILE A 61 -14.11 -8.58 5.35
C ILE A 61 -13.55 -9.40 6.51
N GLU A 62 -12.88 -8.76 7.49
CA GLU A 62 -12.41 -9.38 8.72
C GLU A 62 -13.57 -9.99 9.52
N GLU A 63 -14.70 -9.28 9.64
CA GLU A 63 -15.91 -9.80 10.28
C GLU A 63 -16.44 -11.06 9.56
N ALA A 64 -16.44 -11.07 8.22
CA ALA A 64 -16.84 -12.24 7.44
C ALA A 64 -15.85 -13.41 7.58
N LEU A 65 -14.55 -13.14 7.70
CA LEU A 65 -13.53 -14.14 7.99
C LEU A 65 -13.76 -14.75 9.37
N LEU A 66 -13.90 -13.94 10.41
CA LEU A 66 -14.13 -14.41 11.78
C LEU A 66 -15.44 -15.20 11.90
N ALA A 67 -16.49 -14.77 11.20
CA ALA A 67 -17.78 -15.46 11.16
C ALA A 67 -17.79 -16.73 10.29
N GLY A 68 -16.69 -17.10 9.63
CA GLY A 68 -16.62 -18.28 8.77
C GLY A 68 -17.42 -18.17 7.47
N GLN A 69 -17.84 -16.96 7.07
CA GLN A 69 -18.59 -16.72 5.84
C GLN A 69 -17.70 -16.75 4.60
N VAL A 70 -16.42 -16.42 4.78
CA VAL A 70 -15.36 -16.55 3.78
C VAL A 70 -14.17 -17.27 4.41
N ASP A 71 -13.37 -17.93 3.59
CA ASP A 71 -12.26 -18.77 4.03
C ASP A 71 -10.93 -18.03 4.04
N LEU A 72 -10.76 -17.11 3.08
CA LEU A 72 -9.61 -16.23 2.95
C LEU A 72 -10.04 -14.88 2.36
N ALA A 73 -9.23 -13.85 2.55
CA ALA A 73 -9.37 -12.56 1.90
C ALA A 73 -8.06 -12.12 1.24
N VAL A 74 -8.16 -11.34 0.18
CA VAL A 74 -7.00 -10.84 -0.58
C VAL A 74 -6.96 -9.33 -0.53
N HIS A 75 -5.86 -8.79 -0.02
CA HIS A 75 -5.68 -7.35 0.18
C HIS A 75 -4.45 -6.85 -0.57
N SER A 76 -4.46 -5.55 -0.92
CA SER A 76 -3.18 -4.86 -1.13
C SER A 76 -2.51 -4.71 0.23
N MET A 77 -1.26 -5.16 0.38
CA MET A 77 -0.57 -5.15 1.68
C MET A 77 -0.52 -3.76 2.31
N LYS A 78 -0.33 -2.72 1.49
CA LYS A 78 -0.31 -1.32 1.94
C LYS A 78 -1.61 -0.78 2.53
N ASP A 79 -2.73 -1.46 2.30
CA ASP A 79 -4.03 -1.05 2.82
C ASP A 79 -4.30 -1.71 4.18
N LEU A 80 -3.56 -2.78 4.54
CA LEU A 80 -3.71 -3.48 5.81
C LEU A 80 -3.10 -2.68 6.97
N PRO A 81 -3.77 -2.60 8.13
CA PRO A 81 -3.18 -2.07 9.35
C PRO A 81 -1.97 -2.92 9.81
N THR A 82 -1.15 -2.37 10.69
CA THR A 82 0.00 -3.09 11.29
C THR A 82 -0.45 -4.21 12.23
N GLY A 83 -1.48 -3.97 13.04
CA GLY A 83 -2.15 -4.98 13.85
C GLY A 83 -3.42 -5.51 13.16
N LEU A 84 -3.67 -6.82 13.28
CA LEU A 84 -4.89 -7.49 12.81
C LEU A 84 -5.76 -7.89 14.02
N PRO A 85 -7.08 -8.09 13.83
CA PRO A 85 -7.93 -8.64 14.87
C PRO A 85 -7.44 -10.01 15.38
N GLU A 86 -7.70 -10.30 16.65
CA GLU A 86 -7.42 -11.62 17.22
C GLU A 86 -8.14 -12.72 16.43
N GLY A 87 -7.42 -13.81 16.15
CA GLY A 87 -7.92 -14.92 15.35
C GLY A 87 -7.73 -14.78 13.84
N LEU A 88 -7.22 -13.64 13.35
CA LEU A 88 -6.84 -13.42 11.96
C LEU A 88 -5.32 -13.29 11.78
N GLY A 89 -4.83 -13.65 10.61
CA GLY A 89 -3.42 -13.61 10.28
C GLY A 89 -3.15 -13.52 8.78
N ILE A 90 -2.06 -12.85 8.41
CA ILE A 90 -1.50 -12.92 7.05
C ILE A 90 -0.76 -14.24 6.93
N ALA A 91 -1.32 -15.18 6.18
CA ALA A 91 -0.76 -16.52 6.04
C ALA A 91 0.09 -16.70 4.78
N ALA A 92 -0.09 -15.86 3.76
CA ALA A 92 0.78 -15.84 2.60
C ALA A 92 0.95 -14.44 2.01
N VAL A 93 2.17 -14.15 1.56
CA VAL A 93 2.53 -12.93 0.84
C VAL A 93 3.11 -13.31 -0.53
N PRO A 94 2.31 -13.19 -1.61
CA PRO A 94 2.77 -13.45 -2.97
C PRO A 94 3.97 -12.62 -3.39
N GLN A 95 4.62 -13.07 -4.46
CA GLN A 95 5.71 -12.32 -5.10
C GLN A 95 5.28 -10.87 -5.36
N ARG A 96 6.12 -9.93 -4.90
CA ARG A 96 5.86 -8.50 -5.04
C ARG A 96 5.89 -8.09 -6.51
N GLU A 97 4.87 -7.36 -6.94
CA GLU A 97 4.88 -6.62 -8.20
C GLU A 97 5.70 -5.32 -8.03
N ASP A 98 5.95 -4.58 -9.13
CA ASP A 98 6.67 -3.30 -9.10
C ASP A 98 6.19 -2.36 -7.96
N PRO A 99 7.04 -2.09 -6.95
CA PRO A 99 6.67 -1.32 -5.77
C PRO A 99 6.68 0.19 -6.01
N ARG A 100 7.19 0.65 -7.17
CA ARG A 100 7.41 2.07 -7.45
C ARG A 100 6.08 2.81 -7.63
N ASP A 101 6.14 4.10 -7.34
CA ASP A 101 5.13 5.03 -7.82
C ASP A 101 5.41 5.38 -9.29
N ALA A 102 4.34 5.64 -10.03
CA ALA A 102 4.36 6.00 -11.44
C ALA A 102 3.71 7.38 -11.63
N LEU A 103 4.32 8.19 -12.47
CA LEU A 103 3.73 9.42 -12.99
C LEU A 103 2.82 9.05 -14.17
N VAL A 104 1.61 9.58 -14.17
CA VAL A 104 0.68 9.52 -15.30
C VAL A 104 0.30 10.95 -15.64
N SER A 105 0.87 11.52 -16.69
CA SER A 105 0.68 12.91 -17.06
C SER A 105 -0.06 13.08 -18.38
N ARG A 106 -0.72 14.23 -18.53
CA ARG A 106 -1.35 14.61 -19.79
C ARG A 106 -0.27 14.88 -20.83
N GLY A 107 -0.42 14.33 -22.02
CA GLY A 107 0.53 14.54 -23.12
C GLY A 107 1.89 13.85 -22.93
N GLY A 108 2.05 12.98 -21.93
CA GLY A 108 3.29 12.22 -21.73
C GLY A 108 4.47 13.06 -21.23
N LEU A 109 4.21 14.20 -20.59
CA LEU A 109 5.25 15.07 -20.02
C LEU A 109 5.92 14.41 -18.81
N LEU A 110 7.25 14.41 -18.77
CA LEU A 110 7.99 13.97 -17.59
C LEU A 110 7.81 14.98 -16.44
N LEU A 111 8.15 14.59 -15.21
CA LEU A 111 7.99 15.46 -14.05
C LEU A 111 8.72 16.80 -14.24
N GLN A 112 9.94 16.78 -14.76
CA GLN A 112 10.72 18.00 -15.01
C GLN A 112 10.12 18.90 -16.09
N ASP A 113 9.33 18.35 -17.01
CA ASP A 113 8.77 19.06 -18.16
C ASP A 113 7.38 19.67 -17.85
N LEU A 114 6.82 19.37 -16.68
CA LEU A 114 5.58 19.99 -16.21
C LEU A 114 5.80 21.49 -15.92
N PRO A 115 4.84 22.36 -16.31
CA PRO A 115 4.95 23.79 -16.09
C PRO A 115 5.06 24.12 -14.59
N ALA A 116 5.67 25.26 -14.29
CA ALA A 116 5.71 25.77 -12.92
C ALA A 116 4.28 25.90 -12.36
N GLY A 117 4.05 25.43 -11.14
CA GLY A 117 2.71 25.43 -10.55
C GLY A 117 1.77 24.35 -11.09
N ALA A 118 2.27 23.33 -11.81
CA ALA A 118 1.43 22.23 -12.31
C ALA A 118 0.68 21.51 -11.18
N ARG A 119 -0.59 21.17 -11.42
CA ARG A 119 -1.41 20.46 -10.44
C ARG A 119 -1.17 18.96 -10.51
N ILE A 120 -0.76 18.36 -9.39
CA ILE A 120 -0.53 16.92 -9.27
C ILE A 120 -1.58 16.28 -8.37
N GLY A 121 -2.34 15.35 -8.93
CA GLY A 121 -3.40 14.64 -8.21
C GLY A 121 -2.86 13.52 -7.31
N THR A 122 -2.90 13.72 -6.00
CA THR A 122 -2.70 12.67 -4.98
C THR A 122 -3.35 13.06 -3.66
N SER A 123 -3.88 12.09 -2.92
CA SER A 123 -4.33 12.27 -1.52
C SER A 123 -3.42 11.58 -0.50
N SER A 124 -2.24 11.10 -0.93
CA SER A 124 -1.26 10.47 -0.03
C SER A 124 -0.28 11.53 0.45
N LEU A 125 -0.25 11.78 1.77
CA LEU A 125 0.74 12.69 2.38
C LEU A 125 2.17 12.23 2.10
N ARG A 126 2.43 10.91 2.11
CA ARG A 126 3.72 10.31 1.71
C ARG A 126 4.17 10.73 0.31
N ARG A 127 3.25 10.75 -0.66
CA ARG A 127 3.58 11.18 -2.04
C ARG A 127 3.73 12.68 -2.10
N GLN A 128 2.80 13.42 -1.49
CA GLN A 128 2.80 14.88 -1.47
C GLN A 128 4.13 15.42 -0.93
N SER A 129 4.55 14.97 0.25
CA SER A 129 5.77 15.46 0.90
C SER A 129 7.02 15.19 0.06
N GLN A 130 7.16 13.98 -0.49
CA GLN A 130 8.32 13.62 -1.31
C GLN A 130 8.30 14.31 -2.69
N LEU A 131 7.12 14.53 -3.28
CA LEU A 131 7.00 15.31 -4.53
C LEU A 131 7.39 16.77 -4.32
N LEU A 132 6.91 17.39 -3.24
CA LEU A 132 7.23 18.79 -2.92
C LEU A 132 8.71 18.97 -2.54
N ALA A 133 9.35 17.94 -1.98
CA ALA A 133 10.79 17.94 -1.77
C ALA A 133 11.58 17.92 -3.10
N LEU A 134 11.08 17.24 -4.13
CA LEU A 134 11.70 17.18 -5.46
C LEU A 134 11.41 18.43 -6.30
N ARG A 135 10.17 18.95 -6.22
CA ARG A 135 9.66 20.09 -6.99
C ARG A 135 8.74 20.94 -6.10
N PRO A 136 9.31 21.89 -5.34
CA PRO A 136 8.55 22.72 -4.37
C PRO A 136 7.48 23.63 -5.00
N ASP A 137 7.54 23.86 -6.31
CA ASP A 137 6.61 24.72 -7.04
C ASP A 137 5.29 24.02 -7.41
N LEU A 138 5.18 22.70 -7.24
CA LEU A 138 3.98 21.95 -7.64
C LEU A 138 2.77 22.26 -6.75
N GLU A 139 1.58 22.28 -7.34
CA GLU A 139 0.32 22.33 -6.60
C GLU A 139 -0.22 20.91 -6.39
N VAL A 140 -0.15 20.36 -5.19
CA VAL A 140 -0.70 19.02 -4.91
C VAL A 140 -2.19 19.12 -4.62
N VAL A 141 -3.01 18.49 -5.47
CA VAL A 141 -4.48 18.52 -5.37
C VAL A 141 -5.05 17.18 -4.90
N PRO A 142 -6.03 17.16 -3.98
CA PRO A 142 -6.62 15.92 -3.50
C PRO A 142 -7.26 15.10 -4.63
N MET A 143 -6.86 13.82 -4.73
CA MET A 143 -7.34 12.92 -5.77
C MET A 143 -7.85 11.59 -5.19
N ARG A 144 -9.18 11.47 -5.13
CA ARG A 144 -9.91 10.31 -4.62
C ARG A 144 -10.65 9.54 -5.71
N GLY A 145 -10.99 8.28 -5.40
CA GLY A 145 -11.66 7.32 -6.28
C GLY A 145 -10.78 6.11 -6.59
N ASN A 146 -11.35 5.12 -7.28
CA ASN A 146 -10.61 3.99 -7.86
C ASN A 146 -9.67 4.47 -8.98
N VAL A 147 -8.76 3.59 -9.42
CA VAL A 147 -7.74 3.92 -10.44
C VAL A 147 -8.37 4.47 -11.71
N ASP A 148 -9.40 3.80 -12.24
CA ASP A 148 -10.13 4.20 -13.44
C ASP A 148 -10.80 5.58 -13.28
N THR A 149 -11.39 5.86 -12.12
CA THR A 149 -11.98 7.18 -11.84
C THR A 149 -10.93 8.27 -11.83
N ARG A 150 -9.73 8.01 -11.30
CA ARG A 150 -8.64 8.98 -11.29
C ARG A 150 -8.13 9.24 -12.71
N LEU A 151 -7.95 8.19 -13.52
CA LEU A 151 -7.55 8.33 -14.93
C LEU A 151 -8.55 9.20 -15.71
N ARG A 152 -9.86 8.98 -15.54
CA ARG A 152 -10.90 9.84 -16.15
C ARG A 152 -10.82 11.31 -15.69
N LYS A 153 -10.48 11.56 -14.43
CA LYS A 153 -10.29 12.93 -13.91
C LYS A 153 -9.07 13.61 -14.53
N LEU A 154 -7.99 12.87 -14.77
CA LEU A 154 -6.83 13.37 -15.51
C LEU A 154 -7.19 13.74 -16.96
N GLU A 155 -7.93 12.87 -17.65
CA GLU A 155 -8.41 13.10 -19.02
C GLU A 155 -9.32 14.33 -19.11
N ARG A 156 -10.18 14.56 -18.10
CA ARG A 156 -11.05 15.74 -18.01
C ARG A 156 -10.30 17.05 -17.74
N GLY A 157 -9.05 16.97 -17.32
CA GLY A 157 -8.23 18.15 -17.02
C GLY A 157 -8.30 18.64 -15.57
N ASP A 158 -8.75 17.80 -14.63
CA ASP A 158 -8.82 18.15 -13.20
C ASP A 158 -7.42 18.40 -12.59
N CYS A 159 -6.38 17.80 -13.18
CA CYS A 159 -4.97 17.96 -12.82
C CYS A 159 -4.08 17.67 -14.03
N GLU A 160 -2.83 18.12 -14.02
CA GLU A 160 -1.87 17.96 -15.12
C GLU A 160 -1.18 16.59 -15.07
N ALA A 161 -1.03 16.02 -13.88
CA ALA A 161 -0.57 14.65 -13.72
C ALA A 161 -1.13 13.98 -12.46
N LEU A 162 -1.03 12.66 -12.41
CA LEU A 162 -1.33 11.82 -11.27
C LEU A 162 -0.08 11.09 -10.81
N VAL A 163 -0.02 10.77 -9.52
CA VAL A 163 0.92 9.77 -9.00
C VAL A 163 0.15 8.57 -8.49
N LEU A 164 0.38 7.41 -9.10
CA LEU A 164 -0.31 6.15 -8.84
C LEU A 164 0.70 5.03 -8.56
N ALA A 165 0.25 3.93 -7.96
CA ALA A 165 1.14 2.78 -7.75
C ALA A 165 1.27 2.02 -9.07
N ALA A 166 2.51 1.73 -9.51
CA ALA A 166 2.76 1.03 -10.77
C ALA A 166 2.05 -0.33 -10.82
N ALA A 167 2.13 -1.10 -9.72
CA ALA A 167 1.42 -2.37 -9.59
C ALA A 167 -0.09 -2.26 -9.85
N GLY A 168 -0.76 -1.20 -9.37
CA GLY A 168 -2.20 -1.02 -9.57
C GLY A 168 -2.56 -0.78 -11.04
N LEU A 169 -1.73 0.01 -11.74
CA LEU A 169 -1.89 0.26 -13.18
C LEU A 169 -1.63 -1.02 -14.00
N ARG A 170 -0.55 -1.75 -13.71
CA ARG A 170 -0.19 -2.99 -14.41
C ARG A 170 -1.28 -4.05 -14.28
N ARG A 171 -1.74 -4.31 -13.05
CA ARG A 171 -2.81 -5.28 -12.77
C ARG A 171 -4.08 -5.00 -13.56
N LEU A 172 -4.47 -3.73 -13.67
CA LEU A 172 -5.67 -3.33 -14.39
C LEU A 172 -5.47 -3.18 -15.91
N GLY A 173 -4.30 -3.50 -16.45
CA GLY A 173 -4.00 -3.32 -17.88
C GLY A 173 -3.77 -1.87 -18.32
N PHE A 174 -3.56 -0.95 -17.37
CA PHE A 174 -3.33 0.48 -17.62
C PHE A 174 -1.83 0.86 -17.65
N ALA A 175 -0.94 -0.10 -17.88
CA ALA A 175 0.50 0.15 -17.92
C ALA A 175 0.90 1.17 -19.02
N SER A 176 0.16 1.23 -20.13
CA SER A 176 0.37 2.19 -21.23
C SER A 176 0.12 3.64 -20.85
N HIS A 177 -0.60 3.90 -19.74
CA HIS A 177 -0.79 5.25 -19.22
C HIS A 177 0.44 5.74 -18.43
N ILE A 178 1.38 4.86 -18.04
CA ILE A 178 2.55 5.27 -17.28
C ILE A 178 3.46 6.12 -18.15
N THR A 179 3.68 7.36 -17.74
CA THR A 179 4.60 8.29 -18.40
C THR A 179 6.04 8.01 -17.96
N SER A 180 6.24 7.86 -16.65
CA SER A 180 7.54 7.53 -16.07
C SER A 180 7.37 6.84 -14.71
N TRP A 181 8.45 6.21 -14.25
CA TRP A 181 8.53 5.60 -12.92
C TRP A 181 9.45 6.44 -12.04
N PHE A 182 9.02 6.69 -10.81
CA PHE A 182 9.89 7.25 -9.79
C PHE A 182 10.85 6.16 -9.32
N ARG A 183 12.13 6.50 -9.19
CA ARG A 183 13.09 5.64 -8.52
C ARG A 183 12.78 5.56 -7.03
N GLU A 184 13.21 4.48 -6.40
CA GLU A 184 12.98 4.20 -4.97
C GLU A 184 13.65 5.25 -4.05
N ASP A 185 14.73 5.88 -4.51
CA ASP A 185 15.44 6.96 -3.83
C ASP A 185 14.78 8.33 -4.03
N GLU A 186 14.11 8.57 -5.17
CA GLU A 186 13.32 9.78 -5.43
C GLU A 186 12.02 9.79 -4.61
N ILE A 187 11.19 8.76 -4.75
CA ILE A 187 9.97 8.58 -3.98
C ILE A 187 9.99 7.19 -3.36
N CYS A 188 10.27 7.14 -2.06
CA CYS A 188 10.22 5.91 -1.30
C CYS A 188 8.77 5.36 -1.29
N PRO A 189 8.55 4.08 -1.68
CA PRO A 189 7.24 3.44 -1.69
C PRO A 189 6.52 3.43 -0.33
N ALA A 190 5.19 3.29 -0.37
CA ALA A 190 4.45 2.96 0.84
C ALA A 190 4.83 1.54 1.32
N VAL A 191 4.77 1.33 2.64
CA VAL A 191 4.89 0.01 3.29
C VAL A 191 3.98 -0.97 2.55
N GLY A 192 4.54 -2.06 2.06
CA GLY A 192 3.82 -3.10 1.32
C GLY A 192 3.31 -2.74 -0.07
N GLN A 193 3.68 -1.59 -0.63
CA GLN A 193 3.26 -1.24 -1.99
C GLN A 193 3.75 -2.30 -3.00
N GLY A 194 2.85 -2.78 -3.86
CA GLY A 194 3.14 -3.83 -4.84
C GLY A 194 2.87 -5.25 -4.33
N ALA A 195 2.91 -5.50 -3.01
CA ALA A 195 2.60 -6.80 -2.44
C ALA A 195 1.09 -7.01 -2.27
N LEU A 196 0.67 -8.28 -2.37
CA LEU A 196 -0.63 -8.73 -1.88
C LEU A 196 -0.46 -9.37 -0.50
N ALA A 197 -1.56 -9.44 0.25
CA ALA A 197 -1.65 -10.20 1.49
C ALA A 197 -2.83 -11.17 1.37
N ILE A 198 -2.62 -12.43 1.73
CA ILE A 198 -3.70 -13.41 1.89
C ILE A 198 -3.95 -13.55 3.39
N GLU A 199 -5.10 -13.05 3.83
CA GLU A 199 -5.55 -13.09 5.22
C GLU A 199 -6.50 -14.26 5.44
N ILE A 200 -6.31 -15.00 6.53
CA ILE A 200 -7.14 -16.14 6.94
C ILE A 200 -7.41 -16.11 8.45
N ARG A 201 -8.28 -17.01 8.90
CA ARG A 201 -8.35 -17.39 10.32
C ARG A 201 -7.11 -18.19 10.72
N THR A 202 -6.47 -17.85 11.84
CA THR A 202 -5.21 -18.47 12.33
C THR A 202 -5.32 -19.97 12.65
N HIS A 203 -6.53 -20.50 12.85
CA HIS A 203 -6.77 -21.91 13.18
C HIS A 203 -7.39 -22.69 12.02
N ASN A 204 -7.10 -22.32 10.78
CA ASN A 204 -7.63 -22.98 9.58
C ASN A 204 -6.52 -23.69 8.78
N ALA A 205 -5.98 -24.77 9.35
CA ALA A 205 -4.86 -25.53 8.77
C ALA A 205 -5.11 -26.00 7.33
N ALA A 206 -6.35 -26.38 7.00
CA ALA A 206 -6.70 -26.83 5.65
C ALA A 206 -6.57 -25.71 4.61
N VAL A 207 -6.95 -24.47 4.96
CA VAL A 207 -6.76 -23.32 4.07
C VAL A 207 -5.30 -22.90 4.04
N GLU A 208 -4.63 -22.89 5.20
CA GLU A 208 -3.21 -22.57 5.32
C GLU A 208 -2.33 -23.44 4.42
N GLU A 209 -2.54 -24.76 4.43
CA GLU A 209 -1.83 -25.71 3.57
C GLU A 209 -2.00 -25.37 2.09
N VAL A 210 -3.22 -25.04 1.68
CA VAL A 210 -3.54 -24.70 0.29
C VAL A 210 -2.91 -23.37 -0.14
N ILE A 211 -2.89 -22.37 0.74
CA ILE A 211 -2.35 -21.05 0.38
C ILE A 211 -0.83 -20.94 0.56
N ALA A 212 -0.18 -21.90 1.22
CA ALA A 212 1.27 -21.91 1.41
C ALA A 212 2.04 -21.78 0.08
N ALA A 213 1.49 -22.31 -1.01
CA ALA A 213 2.06 -22.21 -2.35
C ALA A 213 2.13 -20.76 -2.89
N PHE A 214 1.36 -19.84 -2.34
CA PHE A 214 1.44 -18.43 -2.70
C PHE A 214 2.55 -17.69 -1.97
N ASP A 215 3.05 -18.19 -0.83
CA ASP A 215 4.01 -17.44 -0.05
C ASP A 215 5.34 -17.32 -0.80
N HIS A 216 5.80 -16.09 -0.99
CA HIS A 216 7.10 -15.79 -1.55
C HIS A 216 8.01 -15.31 -0.41
N PRO A 217 8.90 -16.17 0.14
CA PRO A 217 9.61 -15.87 1.38
C PRO A 217 10.42 -14.58 1.33
N ALA A 218 10.97 -14.25 0.16
CA ALA A 218 11.73 -13.03 -0.02
C ALA A 218 10.87 -11.76 0.09
N THR A 219 9.68 -11.76 -0.50
CA THR A 219 8.72 -10.66 -0.33
C THR A 219 8.21 -10.62 1.10
N HIS A 220 7.86 -11.76 1.67
CA HIS A 220 7.34 -11.82 3.03
C HIS A 220 8.31 -11.21 4.06
N ARG A 221 9.60 -11.56 4.01
CA ARG A 221 10.63 -10.95 4.88
C ARG A 221 10.72 -9.43 4.70
N ALA A 222 10.75 -8.94 3.46
CA ALA A 222 10.78 -7.50 3.19
C ALA A 222 9.57 -6.78 3.78
N ILE A 223 8.38 -7.35 3.61
CA ILE A 223 7.16 -6.79 4.19
C ILE A 223 7.19 -6.78 5.72
N ARG A 224 7.70 -7.83 6.36
CA ARG A 224 7.84 -7.87 7.83
C ARG A 224 8.71 -6.73 8.35
N ALA A 225 9.84 -6.44 7.69
CA ALA A 225 10.70 -5.32 8.06
C ALA A 225 10.02 -3.95 7.86
N GLU A 226 9.36 -3.75 6.71
CA GLU A 226 8.64 -2.51 6.43
C GLU A 226 7.52 -2.25 7.43
N ARG A 227 6.75 -3.29 7.77
CA ARG A 227 5.63 -3.21 8.73
C ARG A 227 6.12 -2.97 10.15
N ALA A 228 7.21 -3.62 10.57
CA ALA A 228 7.81 -3.40 11.89
C ALA A 228 8.31 -1.96 12.07
N MET A 229 8.88 -1.35 11.02
CA MET A 229 9.24 0.06 11.03
C MET A 229 8.00 0.97 11.19
N LEU A 230 6.95 0.70 10.41
CA LEU A 230 5.70 1.47 10.48
C LEU A 230 5.06 1.38 11.87
N GLU A 231 5.02 0.19 12.45
CA GLU A 231 4.50 -0.07 13.79
C GLU A 231 5.32 0.66 14.86
N ALA A 232 6.65 0.57 14.81
CA ALA A 232 7.53 1.25 15.75
C ALA A 232 7.43 2.78 15.70
N LEU A 233 7.08 3.35 14.54
CA LEU A 233 6.81 4.78 14.38
C LEU A 233 5.40 5.20 14.86
N GLY A 234 4.56 4.26 15.31
CA GLY A 234 3.16 4.51 15.66
C GLY A 234 2.31 4.88 14.43
N GLY A 235 2.76 4.49 13.24
CA GLY A 235 2.26 5.01 11.98
C GLY A 235 1.02 4.31 11.44
N GLY A 236 0.24 5.05 10.64
CA GLY A 236 -0.88 4.53 9.84
C GLY A 236 -0.82 5.04 8.40
N CYS A 237 -1.69 4.51 7.53
CA CYS A 237 -1.72 4.81 6.09
C CYS A 237 -1.85 6.31 5.72
N GLN A 238 -2.28 7.15 6.66
CA GLN A 238 -2.48 8.57 6.45
C GLN A 238 -1.22 9.42 6.72
N LEU A 239 -0.24 8.88 7.43
CA LEU A 239 0.97 9.63 7.78
C LEU A 239 1.95 9.70 6.60
N PRO A 240 2.79 10.75 6.51
CA PRO A 240 3.86 10.88 5.53
C PRO A 240 5.05 9.95 5.84
N ILE A 241 4.76 8.66 6.00
CA ILE A 241 5.73 7.59 6.25
C ILE A 241 5.87 6.74 5.00
N ALA A 242 7.11 6.38 4.65
CA ALA A 242 7.43 5.46 3.58
C ALA A 242 8.42 4.41 4.08
N ALA A 243 8.29 3.18 3.58
CA ALA A 243 9.27 2.13 3.86
C ALA A 243 9.37 1.22 2.65
N TYR A 244 10.60 0.87 2.29
CA TYR A 244 10.85 -0.10 1.25
C TYR A 244 12.05 -0.97 1.59
N ALA A 245 11.81 -2.27 1.63
CA ALA A 245 12.81 -3.29 1.83
C ALA A 245 12.96 -4.18 0.60
N LYS A 246 14.20 -4.61 0.36
CA LYS A 246 14.54 -5.58 -0.68
C LYS A 246 15.62 -6.54 -0.20
N ASN A 247 15.52 -7.76 -0.69
CA ASN A 247 16.56 -8.76 -0.50
C ASN A 247 17.57 -8.58 -1.61
N ASP A 248 18.83 -8.36 -1.24
CA ASP A 248 19.94 -8.26 -2.18
C ASP A 248 21.18 -8.92 -1.58
N SER A 249 21.78 -9.82 -2.36
CA SER A 249 23.04 -10.49 -2.03
C SER A 249 23.03 -11.17 -0.65
N GLY A 250 21.92 -11.85 -0.32
CA GLY A 250 21.75 -12.58 0.94
C GLY A 250 21.44 -11.71 2.15
N ARG A 251 21.26 -10.40 1.98
CA ARG A 251 20.90 -9.48 3.07
C ARG A 251 19.60 -8.73 2.80
N LEU A 252 18.96 -8.28 3.88
CA LEU A 252 17.77 -7.44 3.81
C LEU A 252 18.19 -5.97 3.94
N HIS A 253 17.85 -5.15 2.96
CA HIS A 253 18.09 -3.72 2.97
C HIS A 253 16.77 -3.00 3.15
N LEU A 254 16.67 -2.10 4.13
CA LEU A 254 15.47 -1.32 4.41
C LEU A 254 15.80 0.17 4.32
N THR A 255 14.97 0.91 3.59
CA THR A 255 14.93 2.38 3.59
C THR A 255 13.65 2.84 4.24
N GLY A 256 13.76 3.74 5.22
CA GLY A 256 12.64 4.42 5.86
C GLY A 256 12.66 5.91 5.60
N VAL A 257 11.49 6.52 5.42
CA VAL A 257 11.32 7.97 5.24
C VAL A 257 10.19 8.48 6.12
N VAL A 258 10.42 9.62 6.78
CA VAL A 258 9.40 10.42 7.49
C VAL A 258 9.55 11.86 7.04
N ALA A 259 8.47 12.53 6.66
CA ALA A 259 8.53 13.91 6.20
C ALA A 259 7.42 14.77 6.79
N ASP A 260 7.57 16.09 6.75
CA ASP A 260 6.44 17.00 6.95
C ASP A 260 5.55 17.05 5.69
N PRO A 261 4.25 17.39 5.81
CA PRO A 261 3.35 17.46 4.66
C PRO A 261 3.74 18.47 3.57
N ALA A 262 4.54 19.49 3.91
CA ALA A 262 5.02 20.48 2.94
C ALA A 262 6.32 20.04 2.23
N GLY A 263 6.93 18.91 2.63
CA GLY A 263 8.15 18.40 2.01
C GLY A 263 9.41 19.22 2.30
N THR A 264 9.36 20.11 3.30
CA THR A 264 10.48 20.98 3.68
C THR A 264 11.53 20.27 4.53
N ARG A 265 11.13 19.23 5.26
CA ARG A 265 11.94 18.33 6.07
C ARG A 265 11.60 16.89 5.68
N VAL A 266 12.56 16.19 5.09
CA VAL A 266 12.46 14.76 4.75
C VAL A 266 13.59 14.02 5.45
N LEU A 267 13.24 13.23 6.46
CA LEU A 267 14.16 12.37 7.20
C LEU A 267 14.28 11.03 6.48
N ARG A 268 15.49 10.51 6.39
CA ARG A 268 15.77 9.24 5.72
C ARG A 268 16.75 8.43 6.55
N ALA A 269 16.43 7.16 6.75
CA ALA A 269 17.33 6.19 7.37
C ALA A 269 17.41 4.94 6.51
N MET A 270 18.57 4.30 6.52
CA MET A 270 18.83 3.09 5.75
C MET A 270 19.66 2.15 6.60
N ALA A 271 19.24 0.89 6.66
CA ALA A 271 19.99 -0.14 7.34
C ALA A 271 19.99 -1.44 6.52
N THR A 272 20.99 -2.27 6.79
CA THR A 272 21.07 -3.63 6.24
C THR A 272 21.16 -4.62 7.40
N GLY A 273 20.40 -5.70 7.33
CA GLY A 273 20.38 -6.76 8.34
C GLY A 273 20.29 -8.16 7.74
N GLU A 274 20.30 -9.15 8.62
CA GLU A 274 20.14 -10.56 8.30
C GLU A 274 18.69 -10.87 7.87
N LEU A 275 18.49 -12.00 7.17
CA LEU A 275 17.18 -12.39 6.64
C LEU A 275 16.24 -12.93 7.72
N GLU A 276 16.79 -13.44 8.82
CA GLU A 276 16.08 -14.17 9.87
C GLU A 276 15.30 -13.23 10.80
N ASN A 277 15.76 -11.98 10.97
CA ASN A 277 15.20 -11.02 11.91
C ASN A 277 14.75 -9.71 11.22
N PRO A 278 13.80 -9.77 10.27
CA PRO A 278 13.37 -8.59 9.52
C PRO A 278 12.76 -7.51 10.42
N GLU A 279 12.09 -7.87 11.52
CA GLU A 279 11.49 -6.90 12.44
C GLU A 279 12.54 -6.07 13.20
N ASP A 280 13.69 -6.67 13.55
CA ASP A 280 14.77 -5.94 14.22
C ASP A 280 15.32 -4.84 13.32
N LEU A 281 15.47 -5.14 12.02
CA LEU A 281 15.86 -4.14 11.02
C LEU A 281 14.84 -3.01 10.94
N GLY A 282 13.54 -3.34 10.96
CA GLY A 282 12.46 -2.34 10.99
C GLY A 282 12.54 -1.41 12.21
N ARG A 283 12.74 -1.98 13.40
CA ARG A 283 12.90 -1.23 14.66
C ARG A 283 14.17 -0.37 14.67
N GLN A 284 15.27 -0.87 14.10
CA GLN A 284 16.52 -0.12 13.97
C GLN A 284 16.31 1.14 13.13
N VAL A 285 15.72 1.01 11.93
CA VAL A 285 15.46 2.16 11.04
C VAL A 285 14.51 3.16 11.68
N ALA A 286 13.49 2.69 12.41
CA ALA A 286 12.60 3.58 13.17
C ALA A 286 13.35 4.35 14.27
N THR A 287 14.28 3.69 14.97
CA THR A 287 15.12 4.33 16.00
C THR A 287 16.02 5.41 15.40
N GLU A 288 16.64 5.14 14.25
CA GLU A 288 17.46 6.12 13.52
C GLU A 288 16.61 7.34 13.09
N LEU A 289 15.40 7.11 12.57
CA LEU A 289 14.46 8.19 12.21
C LEU A 289 14.05 9.01 13.42
N PHE A 290 13.79 8.39 14.58
CA PHE A 290 13.52 9.12 15.81
C PHE A 290 14.71 9.95 16.28
N GLY A 291 15.94 9.45 16.13
CA GLY A 291 17.17 10.22 16.37
C GLY A 291 17.32 11.45 15.48
N GLN A 292 16.70 11.45 14.29
CA GLN A 292 16.67 12.57 13.35
C GLN A 292 15.49 13.55 13.60
N GLY A 293 14.65 13.30 14.61
CA GLY A 293 13.51 14.16 14.95
C GLY A 293 12.17 13.72 14.36
N ALA A 294 12.01 12.45 13.95
CA ALA A 294 10.75 11.97 13.38
C ALA A 294 9.53 12.17 14.30
N ARG A 295 9.72 12.18 15.64
CA ARG A 295 8.62 12.43 16.60
C ARG A 295 7.98 13.80 16.40
N GLU A 296 8.79 14.84 16.20
CA GLU A 296 8.31 16.20 15.97
C GLU A 296 7.47 16.27 14.71
N LEU A 297 7.94 15.64 13.63
CA LEU A 297 7.22 15.61 12.36
C LEU A 297 5.89 14.89 12.52
N LEU A 298 5.88 13.69 13.11
CA LEU A 298 4.65 12.90 13.25
C LEU A 298 3.62 13.51 14.22
N SER A 299 4.00 14.52 15.01
CA SER A 299 3.12 15.19 15.97
C SER A 299 2.56 16.53 15.48
N LEU A 300 2.84 16.95 14.24
CA LEU A 300 2.30 18.24 13.74
C LEU A 300 0.76 18.20 13.59
N PRO A 301 0.07 19.33 13.78
CA PRO A 301 -1.38 19.42 13.63
C PRO A 301 -1.86 18.92 12.26
N GLY A 302 -2.91 18.10 12.24
CA GLY A 302 -3.43 17.48 11.01
C GLY A 302 -2.78 16.14 10.65
N MET A 303 -1.85 15.63 11.47
CA MET A 303 -1.27 14.28 11.37
C MET A 303 -1.68 13.33 12.49
N ASP A 304 -2.57 13.74 13.39
CA ASP A 304 -3.08 12.85 14.44
C ASP A 304 -4.04 11.82 13.82
N PRO A 305 -3.82 10.50 13.98
CA PRO A 305 -4.67 9.49 13.35
C PRO A 305 -6.11 9.44 13.91
N GLY A 306 -6.39 10.15 15.02
CA GLY A 306 -7.62 9.96 15.79
C GLY A 306 -7.63 8.65 16.57
#